data_AF-A0AAN8K6V2-F1
#
_entry.id   AF-A0AAN8K6V2-F1
#
_cell.length_a   1.000
_cell.length_b   1.000
_cell.length_c   1.000
_cell.angle_alpha   90.00
_cell.angle_beta   90.00
_cell.angle_gamma   90.00
#
_symmetry.space_group_name_H-M   'P 1'
#
loop_
_entity.id
_entity.type
_entity.pdbx_description
1 polymer ?
#
loop_
_entity_poly.entity_id
_entity_poly.type
_entity_poly.pdbx_seq_one_letter_code
_entity_poly.pdbx_strand_id
1 'polypeptide(L)'
;MHELYQEEHANNQPKQVKLKYYRDVFNTEFNLSFHKPKKDVCNVCFSYNNSSEQEQLEKQDEYDNHHSRKTRVRQLKAEYKALAKDDKSIRAVTFDLA
;
A
#
# COMPACT_ATOMS: atom_id res chain seq x y z
N MET A 1 -22.80 10.65 4.11
CA MET A 1 -22.30 11.00 5.46
C MET A 1 -23.14 12.11 6.11
N HIS A 2 -23.32 13.28 5.48
CA HIS A 2 -24.23 14.30 6.05
C HIS A 2 -25.69 13.83 6.15
N GLU A 3 -26.23 13.17 5.13
CA GLU A 3 -27.60 12.62 5.15
C GLU A 3 -27.78 11.61 6.30
N LEU A 4 -26.83 10.68 6.49
CA LEU A 4 -26.81 9.75 7.62
C LEU A 4 -26.75 10.47 8.98
N TYR A 5 -25.96 11.54 9.09
CA TYR A 5 -25.93 12.40 10.29
C TYR A 5 -27.29 13.05 10.56
N GLN A 6 -28.03 13.44 9.51
CA GLN A 6 -29.38 13.99 9.66
C GLN A 6 -30.40 12.93 10.06
N GLU A 7 -30.27 11.70 9.58
CA GLU A 7 -31.13 10.56 9.94
C GLU A 7 -30.91 10.15 11.41
N GLU A 8 -29.66 10.01 11.84
CA GLU A 8 -29.28 9.63 13.21
C GLU A 8 -29.74 10.69 14.24
N HIS A 9 -29.69 11.96 13.85
CA HIS A 9 -30.13 13.09 14.67
C HIS A 9 -31.51 13.63 14.26
N ALA A 10 -32.35 12.83 13.60
CA ALA A 10 -33.71 13.24 13.22
C ALA A 10 -34.63 13.43 14.44
N ASN A 11 -34.37 12.70 15.52
CA ASN A 11 -35.22 12.66 16.72
C ASN A 11 -34.59 13.36 17.96
N ASN A 12 -33.35 13.86 17.85
CA ASN A 12 -32.62 14.47 18.97
C ASN A 12 -32.38 15.97 18.73
N GLN A 13 -32.66 16.79 19.74
CA GLN A 13 -32.19 18.18 19.79
C GLN A 13 -30.76 18.20 20.34
N PRO A 14 -29.84 19.00 19.76
CA PRO A 14 -30.08 20.30 19.14
C PRO A 14 -30.20 20.30 17.61
N LYS A 15 -30.65 21.46 17.09
CA LYS A 15 -30.89 21.77 15.67
C LYS A 15 -29.76 21.27 14.78
N GLN A 16 -30.10 20.45 13.78
CA GLN A 16 -29.14 19.94 12.79
C GLN A 16 -28.38 21.08 12.12
N VAL A 17 -27.06 20.93 12.04
CA VAL A 17 -26.19 21.93 11.40
C VAL A 17 -26.38 21.92 9.89
N LYS A 18 -26.14 23.08 9.26
CA LYS A 18 -26.18 23.18 7.79
C LYS A 18 -25.05 22.35 7.18
N LEU A 19 -25.27 21.78 6.00
CA LEU A 19 -24.30 20.99 5.23
C LEU A 19 -22.91 21.64 5.15
N LYS A 20 -22.85 22.96 4.99
CA LYS A 20 -21.58 23.69 4.93
C LYS A 20 -20.77 23.51 6.22
N TYR A 21 -21.39 23.74 7.37
CA TYR A 21 -20.73 23.62 8.67
C TYR A 21 -20.32 22.15 8.95
N TYR A 22 -21.18 21.20 8.60
CA TYR A 22 -20.83 19.78 8.68
C TYR A 22 -19.59 19.46 7.86
N ARG A 23 -19.51 19.94 6.61
CA ARG A 23 -18.35 19.69 5.73
C ARG A 23 -17.09 20.35 6.25
N ASP A 24 -17.19 21.57 6.78
CA ASP A 24 -16.03 22.26 7.34
C ASP A 24 -15.46 21.42 8.49
N VAL A 25 -16.28 21.08 9.50
CA VAL A 25 -15.85 20.24 10.63
C VAL A 25 -15.36 18.86 10.17
N PHE A 26 -16.11 18.18 9.31
CA PHE A 26 -15.76 16.83 8.82
C PHE A 26 -14.42 16.79 8.10
N ASN A 27 -14.05 17.86 7.40
CA ASN A 27 -12.80 17.91 6.63
C ASN A 27 -11.64 18.54 7.41
N THR A 28 -11.89 19.40 8.40
CA THR A 28 -10.81 20.11 9.15
C THR A 28 -10.54 19.52 10.52
N GLU A 29 -11.56 19.02 11.22
CA GLU A 29 -11.44 18.54 12.60
C GLU A 29 -11.29 17.02 12.68
N PHE A 30 -11.78 16.30 11.67
CA PHE A 30 -11.56 14.86 11.59
C PHE A 30 -10.35 14.59 10.70
N ASN A 31 -9.32 13.99 11.29
CA ASN A 31 -8.16 13.49 10.55
C ASN A 31 -8.51 12.18 9.82
N LEU A 32 -9.47 12.25 8.89
CA LEU A 32 -9.82 11.19 7.96
C LEU A 32 -8.78 11.17 6.82
N SER A 33 -7.51 11.10 7.20
CA SER A 33 -6.44 10.75 6.28
C SER A 33 -6.82 9.45 5.60
N PHE A 34 -7.35 9.54 4.37
CA PHE A 34 -7.55 8.38 3.52
C PHE A 34 -6.16 7.80 3.30
N HIS A 35 -5.85 6.76 4.07
CA HIS A 35 -4.58 6.06 3.92
C HIS A 35 -4.53 5.61 2.48
N LYS A 36 -3.43 5.98 1.81
CA LYS A 36 -3.18 5.57 0.44
C LYS A 36 -3.45 4.07 0.39
N PRO A 37 -4.38 3.59 -0.46
CA PRO A 37 -4.73 2.18 -0.49
C PRO A 37 -3.42 1.38 -0.56
N LYS A 38 -3.20 0.44 0.37
CA LYS A 38 -2.02 -0.45 0.43
C LYS A 38 -1.98 -1.44 -0.76
N LYS A 39 -2.55 -1.07 -1.91
CA LYS A 39 -2.48 -1.87 -3.12
C LYS A 39 -1.03 -1.74 -3.60
N ASP A 40 -0.37 -2.90 -3.75
CA ASP A 40 1.06 -3.09 -4.08
C ASP A 40 2.04 -3.14 -2.90
N VAL A 41 1.59 -3.51 -1.69
CA VAL A 41 2.54 -3.87 -0.62
C VAL A 41 2.89 -5.35 -0.71
N CYS A 42 4.18 -5.67 -0.75
CA CYS A 42 4.65 -7.04 -0.68
C CYS A 42 4.20 -7.69 0.65
N ASN A 43 3.45 -8.79 0.58
CA ASN A 43 2.96 -9.49 1.77
C ASN A 43 4.08 -9.95 2.70
N VAL A 44 5.22 -10.40 2.15
CA VAL A 44 6.39 -10.85 2.94
C VAL A 44 6.98 -9.68 3.73
N CYS A 45 7.31 -8.58 3.05
CA CYS A 45 7.84 -7.38 3.70
C CYS A 45 6.84 -6.78 4.69
N PHE A 46 5.54 -6.76 4.36
CA PHE A 46 4.51 -6.24 5.24
C PHE A 46 4.38 -7.09 6.51
N SER A 47 4.30 -8.41 6.37
CA SER A 47 4.19 -9.32 7.52
C SER A 47 5.40 -9.19 8.43
N TYR A 48 6.61 -9.22 7.88
CA TYR A 48 7.84 -9.09 8.65
C TYR A 48 7.90 -7.76 9.42
N ASN A 49 7.68 -6.63 8.75
CA ASN A 49 7.76 -5.29 9.37
C ASN A 49 6.69 -5.04 10.45
N ASN A 50 5.58 -5.80 10.45
CA ASN A 50 4.51 -5.69 11.44
C ASN A 50 4.52 -6.85 12.46
N SER A 51 5.51 -7.74 12.42
CA SER A 51 5.69 -8.83 13.38
C SER A 51 6.42 -8.33 14.63
N SER A 52 6.27 -9.02 15.76
CA SER A 52 7.04 -8.77 16.98
C SER A 52 8.55 -9.05 16.78
N GLU A 53 9.42 -8.55 17.66
CA GLU A 53 10.88 -8.80 17.57
C GLU A 53 11.21 -10.31 17.56
N GLN A 54 10.50 -11.12 18.34
CA GLN A 54 10.71 -12.56 18.39
C GLN A 54 10.33 -13.23 17.06
N GLU A 55 9.19 -12.87 16.50
CA GLU A 55 8.75 -13.37 15.18
C GLU A 55 9.64 -12.84 14.03
N GLN A 56 10.22 -11.65 14.16
CA GLN A 56 11.17 -11.12 13.19
C GLN A 56 12.46 -11.93 13.19
N LEU A 57 12.98 -12.30 14.37
CA LEU A 57 14.15 -13.18 14.48
C LEU A 57 13.88 -14.54 13.82
N GLU A 58 12.70 -15.13 14.03
CA GLU A 58 12.31 -16.40 13.40
C GLU A 58 12.17 -16.30 11.88
N LYS A 59 11.72 -15.14 11.37
CA LYS A 59 11.50 -14.90 9.93
C LYS A 59 12.66 -14.19 9.23
N GLN A 60 13.76 -13.91 9.93
CA GLN A 60 14.88 -13.12 9.42
C GLN A 60 15.47 -13.74 8.15
N ASP A 61 15.74 -15.04 8.18
CA ASP A 61 16.31 -15.76 7.05
C ASP A 61 15.38 -15.73 5.82
N GLU A 62 14.07 -15.85 6.03
CA GLU A 62 13.08 -15.77 4.94
C GLU A 62 13.06 -14.37 4.33
N TYR A 63 13.07 -13.34 5.18
CA TYR A 63 13.09 -11.94 4.77
C TYR A 63 14.36 -11.60 3.97
N ASP A 64 15.53 -12.02 4.45
CA ASP A 64 16.81 -11.76 3.80
C ASP A 64 16.90 -12.49 2.46
N ASN A 65 16.43 -13.74 2.40
CA ASN A 65 16.33 -14.48 1.15
C ASN A 65 15.39 -13.81 0.14
N HIS A 66 14.23 -13.31 0.59
CA HIS A 66 13.31 -12.55 -0.25
C HIS A 66 13.99 -11.30 -0.83
N HIS A 67 14.69 -10.53 0.00
CA HIS A 67 15.40 -9.32 -0.43
C HIS A 67 16.57 -9.60 -1.36
N SER A 68 17.33 -10.67 -1.10
CA SER A 68 18.40 -11.14 -1.97
C SER A 68 17.88 -11.52 -3.36
N ARG A 69 16.81 -12.34 -3.43
CA ARG A 69 16.18 -12.74 -4.70
C ARG A 69 15.66 -11.53 -5.48
N LYS A 70 14.99 -10.60 -4.81
CA LYS A 70 14.50 -9.35 -5.40
C LYS A 70 15.62 -8.53 -6.03
N THR A 71 16.75 -8.39 -5.32
CA THR A 71 17.93 -7.68 -5.82
C THR A 71 18.54 -8.42 -7.01
N ARG A 72 18.70 -9.73 -6.92
CA ARG A 72 19.27 -10.56 -7.99
C ARG A 72 18.45 -10.48 -9.28
N VAL A 73 17.13 -10.60 -9.19
CA VAL A 73 16.23 -10.51 -10.36
C VAL A 73 16.30 -9.14 -11.01
N ARG A 74 16.40 -8.06 -10.22
CA ARG A 74 16.57 -6.70 -10.75
C ARG A 74 17.90 -6.52 -11.49
N GLN A 75 18.99 -7.07 -10.94
CA GLN A 75 20.31 -7.08 -11.61
C GLN A 75 20.26 -7.87 -12.92
N LEU A 76 19.76 -9.11 -12.89
CA LEU A 76 19.61 -9.94 -14.08
C LEU A 76 18.78 -9.24 -15.15
N LYS A 77 17.66 -8.62 -14.78
CA LYS A 77 16.84 -7.83 -15.71
C LYS A 77 17.65 -6.71 -16.36
N ALA A 78 18.46 -5.98 -15.59
CA ALA A 78 19.30 -4.91 -16.13
C ALA A 78 20.40 -5.46 -17.06
N GLU A 79 21.09 -6.52 -16.65
CA GLU A 79 22.13 -7.21 -17.41
C GLU A 79 21.59 -7.72 -18.76
N TYR A 80 20.52 -8.51 -18.75
CA TYR A 80 19.92 -9.05 -19.98
C TYR A 80 19.30 -7.97 -20.86
N LYS A 81 18.78 -6.89 -20.28
CA LYS A 81 18.31 -5.74 -21.06
C LYS A 81 19.47 -5.03 -21.77
N ALA A 82 20.67 -4.98 -21.18
CA ALA A 82 21.85 -4.45 -21.84
C ALA A 82 22.33 -5.40 -22.95
N LEU A 83 22.48 -6.69 -22.66
CA LEU A 83 22.90 -7.69 -23.64
C LEU A 83 21.98 -7.75 -24.87
N ALA A 84 20.66 -7.69 -24.67
CA ALA A 84 19.69 -7.72 -25.75
C ALA A 84 19.70 -6.47 -26.65
N LYS A 85 20.38 -5.38 -26.24
CA LYS A 85 20.60 -4.21 -27.12
C LYS A 85 21.72 -4.48 -28.12
N ASP A 86 22.77 -5.17 -27.67
CA ASP A 86 23.98 -5.39 -28.45
C ASP A 86 23.90 -6.68 -29.28
N ASP A 87 23.27 -7.73 -28.74
CA ASP A 87 23.08 -9.02 -29.39
C ASP A 87 21.60 -9.29 -29.74
N LYS A 88 21.32 -9.33 -31.05
CA LYS A 88 19.97 -9.58 -31.60
C LYS A 88 19.48 -11.02 -31.39
N SER A 89 20.36 -11.97 -31.03
CA SER A 89 20.00 -13.34 -30.68
C SER A 89 19.37 -13.44 -29.28
N ILE A 90 19.60 -12.43 -28.43
CA ILE A 90 19.10 -12.39 -27.06
C ILE A 90 17.81 -11.56 -26.99
N ARG A 91 16.80 -12.09 -26.30
CA ARG A 91 15.54 -11.37 -25.99
C ARG A 91 15.32 -11.33 -24.50
N ALA A 92 15.20 -10.13 -23.93
CA ALA A 92 14.82 -9.93 -22.54
C ALA A 92 13.31 -9.64 -22.45
N VAL A 93 12.54 -10.53 -21.82
CA VAL A 93 11.09 -10.41 -21.65
C VAL A 93 10.74 -10.38 -20.17
N THR A 94 9.81 -9.51 -19.77
CA THR A 94 9.28 -9.46 -18.41
C THR A 94 7.77 -9.48 -18.45
N PHE A 95 7.18 -10.34 -17.62
CA PHE A 95 5.73 -10.47 -17.48
C PHE A 95 5.31 -9.83 -16.17
N ASP A 96 4.18 -9.14 -16.19
CA ASP A 96 3.46 -8.81 -14.98
C ASP A 96 2.52 -9.99 -14.68
N LEU A 97 2.61 -10.54 -13.48
CA LEU A 97 1.72 -11.61 -13.04
C LEU A 97 0.49 -10.92 -12.44
N ALA A 98 -0.64 -11.07 -13.14
CA ALA A 98 -1.94 -10.57 -12.70
C ALA A 98 -2.45 -11.29 -11.44
#